data_AF-A0AB39WE18-F1
#
_entry.id   AF-A0AB39WE18-F1
#
_cell.length_a   1.000
_cell.length_b   1.000
_cell.length_c   1.000
_cell.angle_alpha   90.00
_cell.angle_beta   90.00
_cell.angle_gamma   90.00
#
_symmetry.space_group_name_H-M   'P 1'
#
loop_
_entity.id
_entity.type
_entity.pdbx_description
1 polymer ?
#
loop_
_entity_poly.entity_id
_entity_poly.type
_entity_poly.pdbx_seq_one_letter_code
_entity_poly.pdbx_strand_id
1 'polypeptide(L)'
;MKKLILTLVFAAAFTTMSAQTETEKSTKEDYNKWSIELAGGVNKPQRPMTSGYFTSTPSPYVIDLGARYMFNNKFGLKADFGYNSFEGQNSSKDFSTKYYRVDLQAVANLGRIMSFETWTNTIGLLGHAGFGLAQLEDQNSAAKDRMGNFMAGITGQIKLSNRVSLTGDFTTILNAAQDRSFDAATFRKHQGFQGILFNGTVGLTVYLGKNVKHADWVIDNEDRLDGIDAKIAAIENKMLDTDNDGVADYLDQEPNTAAGALVNTKGVSVDANNNNVPDDVENYIMKNYTSKTDKSPMLSNNELIKSLINGGYVATYFDFNKSTPTNVSTEGIDFILTYLRNNPTASVDIIGHADEIGRSAYNDKLSNARAAKVKSILLKANVDASRLNVIAAGEDNSVDKDSELARKLVRKVTFRIK
;
A
#
# COMPACT_ATOMS: atom_id res chain seq x y z
N MET A 1 3.06 -3.45 43.86
CA MET A 1 3.25 -3.41 42.39
C MET A 1 1.91 -3.42 41.63
N LYS A 2 1.05 -2.40 41.84
CA LYS A 2 -0.23 -2.26 41.09
C LYS A 2 -0.61 -0.79 40.78
N LYS A 3 0.31 0.17 41.00
CA LYS A 3 0.05 1.61 40.78
C LYS A 3 0.91 2.26 39.68
N LEU A 4 1.74 1.49 38.97
CA LEU A 4 2.57 2.00 37.87
C LEU A 4 2.07 1.64 36.47
N ILE A 5 1.04 0.79 36.35
CA ILE A 5 0.61 0.28 35.03
C ILE A 5 -0.37 1.25 34.34
N LEU A 6 -1.12 2.08 35.08
CA LEU A 6 -2.12 2.96 34.47
C LEU A 6 -1.52 4.27 33.91
N THR A 7 -0.37 4.72 34.44
CA THR A 7 0.36 5.90 33.94
C THR A 7 1.16 5.61 32.68
N LEU A 8 1.57 4.35 32.45
CA LEU A 8 2.27 3.96 31.22
C LEU A 8 1.34 3.87 30.00
N VAL A 9 0.05 3.58 30.19
CA VAL A 9 -0.91 3.48 29.08
C VAL A 9 -1.27 4.86 28.51
N PHE A 10 -1.20 5.93 29.30
CA PHE A 10 -1.44 7.30 28.83
C PHE A 10 -0.20 7.95 28.19
N ALA A 11 1.00 7.55 28.59
CA ALA A 11 2.25 8.01 27.98
C ALA A 11 2.59 7.29 26.67
N ALA A 12 2.18 6.02 26.52
CA ALA A 12 2.40 5.24 25.29
C ALA A 12 1.51 5.71 24.11
N ALA A 13 0.42 6.44 24.37
CA ALA A 13 -0.43 7.01 23.33
C ALA A 13 0.15 8.29 22.67
N PHE A 14 1.18 8.90 23.27
CA PHE A 14 1.80 10.14 22.75
C PHE A 14 3.14 9.91 22.04
N THR A 15 3.72 8.71 22.07
CA THR A 15 5.07 8.45 21.54
C THR A 15 5.12 7.80 20.15
N THR A 16 4.00 7.51 19.50
CA THR A 16 3.99 6.91 18.14
C THR A 16 3.80 7.91 17.01
N MET A 17 3.67 9.22 17.29
CA MET A 17 3.73 10.27 16.27
C MET A 17 5.17 10.76 16.08
N SER A 18 6.07 9.86 15.67
CA SER A 18 7.33 10.27 15.04
C SER A 18 7.19 10.09 13.54
N ALA A 19 7.29 11.23 12.85
CA ALA A 19 7.22 11.44 11.42
C ALA A 19 7.97 10.38 10.58
N GLN A 20 7.24 9.65 9.74
CA GLN A 20 7.73 9.27 8.42
C GLN A 20 7.23 10.32 7.44
N THR A 21 8.18 11.04 6.84
CA THR A 21 7.92 12.00 5.77
C THR A 21 8.14 11.26 4.45
N GLU A 22 7.17 10.46 4.04
CA GLU A 22 7.06 10.10 2.62
C GLU A 22 5.98 10.98 2.01
N THR A 23 6.43 11.83 1.09
CA THR A 23 5.57 12.77 0.37
C THR A 23 4.93 11.99 -0.77
N GLU A 24 3.95 11.14 -0.45
CA GLU A 24 3.00 10.71 -1.47
C GLU A 24 2.03 11.86 -1.73
N LYS A 25 2.01 12.33 -2.97
CA LYS A 25 0.97 13.23 -3.48
C LYS A 25 -0.34 12.45 -3.60
N SER A 26 -0.92 12.08 -2.46
CA SER A 26 -2.36 11.87 -2.37
C SER A 26 -3.00 13.20 -2.78
N THR A 27 -3.92 13.18 -3.73
CA THR A 27 -4.79 14.32 -4.08
C THR A 27 -5.65 14.68 -2.87
N LYS A 28 -5.03 15.29 -1.86
CA LYS A 28 -5.71 15.84 -0.69
C LYS A 28 -6.60 16.95 -1.21
N GLU A 29 -7.91 16.74 -1.15
CA GLU A 29 -8.83 17.87 -1.25
C GLU A 29 -8.41 18.89 -0.19
N ASP A 30 -8.00 20.08 -0.61
CA ASP A 30 -7.67 21.15 0.32
C ASP A 30 -8.94 21.59 1.06
N TYR A 31 -8.95 21.44 2.39
CA TYR A 31 -10.08 21.84 3.24
C TYR A 31 -9.69 22.83 4.33
N ASN A 32 -10.66 23.58 4.82
CA ASN A 32 -10.46 24.51 5.93
C ASN A 32 -10.32 23.74 7.23
N LYS A 33 -9.48 24.23 8.13
CA LYS A 33 -9.17 23.56 9.41
C LYS A 33 -9.54 24.38 10.64
N TRP A 34 -9.76 25.69 10.47
CA TRP A 34 -10.06 26.60 11.57
C TRP A 34 -11.56 26.82 11.70
N SER A 35 -12.04 26.87 12.95
CA SER A 35 -13.40 27.27 13.28
C SER A 35 -13.46 28.10 14.56
N ILE A 36 -14.43 29.01 14.62
CA ILE A 36 -14.76 29.80 15.81
C ILE A 36 -16.15 29.40 16.27
N GLU A 37 -16.32 29.22 17.57
CA GLU A 37 -17.54 28.73 18.22
C GLU A 37 -18.04 29.79 19.19
N LEU A 38 -19.32 30.15 19.10
CA LEU A 38 -19.98 31.00 20.07
C LEU A 38 -21.28 30.30 20.50
N ALA A 39 -21.38 29.96 21.78
CA ALA A 39 -22.53 29.25 22.32
C ALA A 39 -23.04 29.90 23.60
N GLY A 40 -24.35 29.77 23.81
CA GLY A 40 -25.02 30.21 25.02
C GLY A 40 -25.91 29.11 25.59
N GLY A 41 -26.13 29.09 26.89
CA GLY A 41 -26.94 28.02 27.47
C GLY A 41 -27.17 28.08 28.96
N VAL A 42 -27.29 26.89 29.54
CA VAL A 42 -27.62 26.64 30.94
C VAL A 42 -26.53 25.82 31.62
N ASN A 43 -26.36 26.03 32.92
CA ASN A 43 -25.46 25.24 33.74
C ASN A 43 -26.16 24.70 34.98
N LYS A 44 -25.63 23.63 35.56
CA LYS A 44 -26.11 23.04 36.81
C LYS A 44 -24.94 22.59 37.68
N PRO A 45 -24.53 23.39 38.68
CA PRO A 45 -23.54 22.94 39.66
C PRO A 45 -24.16 21.86 40.56
N GLN A 46 -23.53 20.69 40.63
CA GLN A 46 -24.06 19.54 41.36
C GLN A 46 -23.45 19.39 42.75
N ARG A 47 -22.13 19.55 42.87
CA ARG A 47 -21.38 19.48 44.15
C ARG A 47 -19.99 20.09 43.96
N PRO A 48 -19.34 20.64 45.00
CA PRO A 48 -19.83 20.76 46.37
C PRO A 48 -20.79 21.92 46.53
N MET A 49 -21.80 21.72 47.38
CA MET A 49 -22.76 22.71 47.85
C MET A 49 -22.96 22.51 49.35
N THR A 50 -23.06 23.58 50.13
CA THR A 50 -23.43 23.50 51.55
C THR A 50 -24.88 23.07 51.71
N SER A 51 -25.21 22.39 52.80
CA SER A 51 -26.59 21.98 53.11
C SER A 51 -27.55 23.19 53.08
N GLY A 52 -28.62 23.06 52.31
CA GLY A 52 -29.61 24.14 52.07
C GLY A 52 -29.26 25.10 50.92
N TYR A 53 -28.13 24.90 50.23
CA TYR A 53 -27.78 25.61 49.00
C TYR A 53 -27.90 24.67 47.80
N PHE A 54 -28.64 25.07 46.78
CA PHE A 54 -28.78 24.32 45.54
C PHE A 54 -29.33 25.21 44.43
N THR A 55 -29.10 24.80 43.18
CA THR A 55 -29.79 25.35 42.01
C THR A 55 -30.95 24.42 41.65
N SER A 56 -32.20 24.84 41.91
CA SER A 56 -33.40 24.03 41.66
C SER A 56 -33.62 23.74 40.17
N THR A 57 -33.34 24.73 39.34
CA THR A 57 -33.43 24.72 37.88
C THR A 57 -32.01 24.89 37.31
N PRO A 58 -31.72 24.41 36.09
CA PRO A 58 -30.52 24.82 35.39
C PRO A 58 -30.45 26.34 35.35
N SER A 59 -29.36 26.90 35.87
CA SER A 59 -29.18 28.35 35.91
C SER A 59 -29.01 28.85 34.47
N PRO A 60 -29.80 29.85 34.04
CA PRO A 60 -29.56 30.50 32.76
C PRO A 60 -28.20 31.22 32.85
N TYR A 61 -27.57 31.47 31.70
CA TYR A 61 -26.28 32.16 31.54
C TYR A 61 -25.05 31.24 31.61
N VAL A 62 -24.85 30.53 30.51
CA VAL A 62 -23.53 30.07 30.05
C VAL A 62 -23.18 30.86 28.79
N ILE A 63 -21.94 31.30 28.66
CA ILE A 63 -21.36 31.83 27.43
C ILE A 63 -20.06 31.09 27.19
N ASP A 64 -19.93 30.48 26.02
CA ASP A 64 -18.73 29.77 25.61
C ASP A 64 -18.23 30.33 24.27
N LEU A 65 -16.95 30.69 24.25
CA LEU A 65 -16.23 31.17 23.07
C LEU A 65 -15.06 30.24 22.81
N GLY A 66 -15.07 29.53 21.68
CA GLY A 66 -14.04 28.57 21.31
C GLY A 66 -13.36 28.89 19.99
N ALA A 67 -12.09 28.53 19.88
CA ALA A 67 -11.36 28.44 18.63
C ALA A 67 -10.85 27.00 18.46
N ARG A 68 -11.22 26.35 17.37
CA ARG A 68 -10.85 24.96 17.07
C ARG A 68 -10.02 24.88 15.79
N TYR A 69 -9.00 24.02 15.83
CA TYR A 69 -8.19 23.62 14.70
C TYR A 69 -8.24 22.11 14.49
N MET A 70 -8.65 21.67 13.30
CA MET A 70 -8.69 20.26 12.92
C MET A 70 -7.40 19.85 12.22
N PHE A 71 -6.69 18.84 12.74
CA PHE A 71 -5.46 18.33 12.12
C PHE A 71 -5.79 17.57 10.82
N ASN A 72 -6.85 16.77 10.86
CA ASN A 72 -7.47 16.03 9.76
C ASN A 72 -9.01 16.06 9.91
N ASN A 73 -9.76 15.30 9.11
CA ASN A 73 -11.23 15.26 9.22
C ASN A 73 -11.75 14.51 10.47
N LYS A 74 -10.89 13.78 11.19
CA LYS A 74 -11.23 12.96 12.37
C LYS A 74 -10.83 13.61 13.70
N PHE A 75 -9.73 14.37 13.76
CA PHE A 75 -9.14 14.84 15.02
C PHE A 75 -8.71 16.31 14.94
N GLY A 76 -8.88 17.01 16.07
CA GLY A 76 -8.50 18.41 16.24
C GLY A 76 -8.24 18.79 17.68
N LEU A 77 -7.96 20.07 17.88
CA LEU A 77 -7.68 20.72 19.15
C LEU A 77 -8.53 21.99 19.27
N LYS A 78 -9.12 22.23 20.43
CA LYS A 78 -9.92 23.42 20.73
C LYS A 78 -9.36 24.13 21.94
N ALA A 79 -9.25 25.44 21.86
CA ALA A 79 -9.08 26.30 23.02
C ALA A 79 -10.37 27.09 23.23
N ASP A 80 -10.88 27.16 24.45
CA ASP A 80 -12.10 27.91 24.74
C ASP A 80 -12.02 28.68 26.06
N PHE A 81 -12.82 29.74 26.09
CA PHE A 81 -13.12 30.53 27.27
C PHE A 81 -14.61 30.36 27.58
N GLY A 82 -14.91 30.09 28.83
CA GLY A 82 -16.27 29.89 29.28
C GLY A 82 -16.62 30.71 30.50
N TYR A 83 -17.85 31.21 30.53
CA TYR A 83 -18.44 31.95 31.64
C TYR A 83 -19.74 31.26 32.06
N ASN A 84 -19.91 31.06 33.36
CA ASN A 84 -21.13 30.54 33.96
C ASN A 84 -21.55 31.46 35.11
N SER A 85 -22.85 31.72 35.18
CA SER A 85 -23.48 32.33 36.35
C SER A 85 -24.47 31.36 36.94
N PHE A 86 -24.46 31.19 38.26
CA PHE A 86 -25.46 30.38 38.94
C PHE A 86 -25.83 30.98 40.28
N GLU A 87 -27.12 30.87 40.60
CA GLU A 87 -27.74 31.56 41.74
C GLU A 87 -28.69 30.62 42.48
N GLY A 88 -28.84 30.84 43.78
CA GLY A 88 -29.80 30.12 44.61
C GLY A 88 -31.24 30.48 44.25
N GLN A 89 -32.07 29.48 43.93
CA GLN A 89 -33.49 29.67 43.60
C GLN A 89 -34.36 28.60 44.29
N ASN A 90 -35.65 28.92 44.47
CA ASN A 90 -36.71 28.05 45.01
C ASN A 90 -36.32 27.28 46.29
N SER A 91 -36.48 27.93 47.45
CA SER A 91 -36.20 27.37 48.78
C SER A 91 -34.72 27.08 49.07
N SER A 92 -33.80 27.41 48.15
CA SER A 92 -32.37 27.53 48.46
C SER A 92 -32.09 28.82 49.24
N LYS A 93 -31.05 28.81 50.06
CA LYS A 93 -30.42 30.05 50.55
C LYS A 93 -29.88 30.87 49.37
N ASP A 94 -29.83 32.18 49.55
CA ASP A 94 -29.37 33.14 48.54
C ASP A 94 -27.84 33.05 48.36
N PHE A 95 -27.41 32.94 47.11
CA PHE A 95 -26.02 32.99 46.68
C PHE A 95 -25.97 33.35 45.19
N SER A 96 -24.91 34.02 44.76
CA SER A 96 -24.65 34.29 43.35
C SER A 96 -23.16 34.14 43.07
N THR A 97 -22.84 33.19 42.21
CA THR A 97 -21.46 32.81 41.93
C THR A 97 -21.21 32.86 40.44
N LYS A 98 -20.06 33.43 40.08
CA LYS A 98 -19.52 33.49 38.74
C LYS A 98 -18.39 32.48 38.61
N TYR A 99 -18.37 31.75 37.51
CA TYR A 99 -17.36 30.74 37.24
C TYR A 99 -16.79 30.95 35.83
N TYR A 100 -15.50 31.26 35.79
CA TYR A 100 -14.73 31.50 34.58
C TYR A 100 -13.82 30.30 34.31
N ARG A 101 -13.65 29.94 33.04
CA ARG A 101 -12.74 28.86 32.63
C ARG A 101 -11.99 29.19 31.35
N VAL A 102 -10.78 28.66 31.25
CA VAL A 102 -9.94 28.64 30.05
C VAL A 102 -9.42 27.23 29.88
N ASP A 103 -9.80 26.60 28.77
CA ASP A 103 -9.64 25.17 28.57
C ASP A 103 -8.91 24.86 27.25
N LEU A 104 -8.18 23.76 27.26
CA LEU A 104 -7.60 23.14 26.08
C LEU A 104 -8.18 21.73 25.93
N GLN A 105 -8.79 21.44 24.80
CA GLN A 105 -9.55 20.22 24.56
C GLN A 105 -9.09 19.51 23.29
N ALA A 106 -8.93 18.19 23.35
CA ALA A 106 -8.87 17.34 22.18
C ALA A 106 -10.30 17.13 21.64
N VAL A 107 -10.45 17.16 20.33
CA VAL A 107 -11.74 16.99 19.64
C VAL A 107 -11.64 15.82 18.67
N ALA A 108 -12.61 14.91 18.74
CA ALA A 108 -12.78 13.80 17.81
C ALA A 108 -14.09 13.98 17.04
N ASN A 109 -14.03 13.93 15.71
CA ASN A 109 -15.18 13.94 14.84
C ASN A 109 -15.75 12.53 14.70
N LEU A 110 -16.60 12.17 15.66
CA LEU A 110 -17.24 10.86 15.76
C LEU A 110 -18.10 10.56 14.53
N GLY A 111 -18.69 11.58 13.89
CA GLY A 111 -19.43 11.41 12.64
C GLY A 111 -18.57 10.87 11.50
N ARG A 112 -17.31 11.31 11.37
CA ARG A 112 -16.36 10.78 10.37
C ARG A 112 -15.77 9.44 10.76
N ILE A 113 -15.55 9.22 12.05
CA ILE A 113 -15.07 7.93 12.57
C ILE A 113 -16.12 6.83 12.37
N MET A 114 -17.41 7.15 12.52
CA MET A 114 -18.55 6.22 12.35
C MET A 114 -19.21 6.30 10.97
N SER A 115 -18.55 6.94 10.00
CA SER A 115 -18.96 7.01 8.60
C SER A 115 -20.40 7.52 8.36
N PHE A 116 -20.79 8.60 9.04
CA PHE A 116 -22.12 9.21 8.91
C PHE A 116 -22.44 9.67 7.49
N GLU A 117 -21.43 9.97 6.66
CA GLU A 117 -21.62 10.28 5.23
C GLU A 117 -22.41 9.23 4.45
N THR A 118 -22.45 7.98 4.94
CA THR A 118 -23.22 6.90 4.32
C THR A 118 -24.73 7.13 4.37
N TRP A 119 -25.21 7.94 5.33
CA TRP A 119 -26.65 8.19 5.51
C TRP A 119 -27.01 9.67 5.70
N THR A 120 -26.06 10.54 6.05
CA THR A 120 -26.29 11.98 6.21
C THR A 120 -25.06 12.82 5.90
N ASN A 121 -25.27 13.94 5.22
CA ASN A 121 -24.26 14.97 4.97
C ASN A 121 -24.53 16.27 5.73
N THR A 122 -25.56 16.27 6.59
CA THR A 122 -26.05 17.46 7.29
C THR A 122 -25.88 17.35 8.80
N ILE A 123 -25.88 16.13 9.35
CA ILE A 123 -25.74 15.91 10.80
C ILE A 123 -24.29 15.49 11.09
N GLY A 124 -23.70 16.10 12.11
CA GLY A 124 -22.37 15.77 12.63
C GLY A 124 -22.41 15.49 14.12
N LEU A 125 -21.41 14.77 14.61
CA LEU A 125 -21.24 14.50 16.04
C LEU A 125 -19.75 14.60 16.38
N LEU A 126 -19.45 15.36 17.42
CA LEU A 126 -18.11 15.48 17.99
C LEU A 126 -18.11 14.96 19.41
N GLY A 127 -17.01 14.34 19.80
CA GLY A 127 -16.63 14.15 21.20
C GLY A 127 -15.47 15.07 21.52
N HIS A 128 -15.44 15.61 22.73
CA HIS A 128 -14.33 16.40 23.20
C HIS A 128 -13.98 16.08 24.65
N ALA A 129 -12.71 16.22 24.98
CA ALA A 129 -12.21 16.08 26.34
C ALA A 129 -10.96 16.93 26.52
N GLY A 130 -10.81 17.52 27.70
CA GLY A 130 -9.77 18.51 27.94
C GLY A 130 -9.53 18.80 29.40
N PHE A 131 -8.61 19.72 29.61
CA PHE A 131 -8.27 20.25 30.92
C PHE A 131 -8.05 21.74 30.82
N GLY A 132 -8.16 22.41 31.96
CA GLY A 132 -7.99 23.85 32.00
C GLY A 132 -7.89 24.40 33.40
N LEU A 133 -7.97 25.72 33.47
CA LEU A 133 -7.96 26.48 34.70
C LEU A 133 -9.31 27.16 34.86
N ALA A 134 -9.84 27.12 36.07
CA ALA A 134 -11.09 27.77 36.43
C ALA A 134 -10.92 28.70 37.61
N GLN A 135 -11.77 29.74 37.65
CA GLN A 135 -11.85 30.67 38.76
C GLN A 135 -13.30 30.89 39.17
N LEU A 136 -13.56 30.72 40.46
CA LEU A 136 -14.85 31.00 41.10
C LEU A 136 -14.77 32.35 41.80
N GLU A 137 -15.77 33.20 41.56
CA GLU A 137 -15.93 34.51 42.20
C GLU A 137 -17.35 34.63 42.78
N ASP A 138 -17.45 35.02 44.04
CA ASP A 138 -18.72 35.29 44.72
C ASP A 138 -19.05 36.78 44.61
N GLN A 139 -20.31 37.14 44.39
CA GLN A 139 -20.72 38.54 44.38
C GLN A 139 -20.69 39.17 45.78
N ASN A 140 -20.85 38.36 46.83
CA ASN A 140 -20.93 38.82 48.22
C ASN A 140 -19.58 38.79 48.95
N SER A 141 -18.50 38.38 48.28
CA SER A 141 -17.16 38.27 48.86
C SER A 141 -16.08 38.63 47.83
N ALA A 142 -15.05 39.38 48.24
CA ALA A 142 -13.89 39.67 47.38
C ALA A 142 -13.01 38.43 47.11
N ALA A 143 -13.41 37.26 47.59
CA ALA A 143 -12.63 36.05 47.50
C ALA A 143 -12.75 35.35 46.15
N LYS A 144 -11.59 34.90 45.66
CA LYS A 144 -11.45 34.15 44.41
C LYS A 144 -10.87 32.79 44.72
N ASP A 145 -11.45 31.75 44.15
CA ASP A 145 -10.92 30.39 44.23
C ASP A 145 -10.46 29.95 42.84
N ARG A 146 -9.21 29.50 42.73
CA ARG A 146 -8.60 29.07 41.47
C ARG A 146 -8.36 27.58 41.54
N MET A 147 -8.87 26.87 40.55
CA MET A 147 -8.87 25.42 40.52
C MET A 147 -8.47 24.91 39.14
N GLY A 148 -7.93 23.69 39.09
CA GLY A 148 -7.82 22.97 37.82
C GLY A 148 -9.18 22.39 37.45
N ASN A 149 -9.48 22.27 36.17
CA ASN A 149 -10.64 21.54 35.71
C ASN A 149 -10.26 20.45 34.70
N PHE A 150 -11.10 19.42 34.63
CA PHE A 150 -11.13 18.44 33.56
C PHE A 150 -12.54 18.43 33.00
N MET A 151 -12.68 18.30 31.69
CA MET A 151 -13.98 18.27 31.04
C MET A 151 -14.07 17.21 29.97
N ALA A 152 -15.28 16.70 29.77
CA ALA A 152 -15.61 15.83 28.65
C ALA A 152 -17.06 16.07 28.22
N GLY A 153 -17.30 16.07 26.92
CA GLY A 153 -18.60 16.35 26.37
C GLY A 153 -18.81 15.82 24.97
N ILE A 154 -20.05 15.98 24.51
CA ILE A 154 -20.48 15.65 23.16
C ILE A 154 -21.13 16.88 22.53
N THR A 155 -20.81 17.12 21.27
CA THR A 155 -21.36 18.22 20.48
C THR A 155 -22.07 17.68 19.25
N GLY A 156 -23.39 17.80 19.22
CA GLY A 156 -24.19 17.60 18.01
C GLY A 156 -24.04 18.79 17.09
N GLN A 157 -23.96 18.54 15.78
CA GLN A 157 -23.86 19.58 14.76
C GLN A 157 -24.94 19.39 13.69
N ILE A 158 -25.54 20.50 13.26
CA ILE A 158 -26.39 20.59 12.08
C ILE A 158 -25.75 21.58 11.10
N LYS A 159 -25.39 21.10 9.92
CA LYS A 159 -24.82 21.92 8.85
C LYS A 159 -25.89 22.85 8.29
N LEU A 160 -25.69 24.16 8.48
CA LEU A 160 -26.56 25.17 7.88
C LEU A 160 -26.03 25.61 6.51
N SER A 161 -24.71 25.72 6.38
CA SER A 161 -24.01 26.02 5.13
C SER A 161 -22.60 25.41 5.13
N ASN A 162 -21.84 25.65 4.07
CA ASN A 162 -20.42 25.28 4.04
C ASN A 162 -19.54 26.13 4.99
N ARG A 163 -20.10 27.22 5.55
CA ARG A 163 -19.37 28.18 6.41
C ARG A 163 -19.89 28.23 7.84
N VAL A 164 -21.09 27.70 8.11
CA VAL A 164 -21.76 27.82 9.40
C VAL A 164 -22.47 26.52 9.75
N SER A 165 -22.34 26.08 11.00
CA SER A 165 -23.16 25.03 11.59
C SER A 165 -23.83 25.51 12.88
N LEU A 166 -25.01 24.97 13.15
CA LEU A 166 -25.68 25.04 14.44
C LEU A 166 -25.14 23.92 15.31
N THR A 167 -24.76 24.21 16.54
CA THR A 167 -24.19 23.24 17.47
C THR A 167 -24.98 23.18 18.76
N GLY A 168 -25.12 21.98 19.31
CA GLY A 168 -25.66 21.73 20.62
C GLY A 168 -24.67 20.89 21.41
N ASP A 169 -24.22 21.38 22.56
CA ASP A 169 -23.17 20.77 23.35
C ASP A 169 -23.67 20.39 24.75
N PHE A 170 -23.28 19.21 25.21
CA PHE A 170 -23.43 18.80 26.60
C PHE A 170 -22.08 18.41 27.16
N THR A 171 -21.68 19.08 28.24
CA THR A 171 -20.35 18.94 28.83
C THR A 171 -20.43 18.73 30.34
N THR A 172 -19.67 17.75 30.83
CA THR A 172 -19.42 17.55 32.26
C THR A 172 -18.06 18.13 32.61
N ILE A 173 -18.01 18.97 33.64
CA ILE A 173 -16.81 19.64 34.14
C ILE A 173 -16.55 19.16 35.56
N LEU A 174 -15.31 18.72 35.81
CA LEU A 174 -14.81 18.23 37.08
C LEU A 174 -13.72 19.17 37.61
N ASN A 175 -13.92 19.79 38.77
CA ASN A 175 -12.89 20.64 39.37
C ASN A 175 -12.00 19.85 40.34
N ALA A 176 -10.69 20.07 40.22
CA ALA A 176 -9.66 19.55 41.09
C ALA A 176 -9.06 20.68 41.94
N ALA A 177 -8.73 20.38 43.20
CA ALA A 177 -8.21 21.38 44.16
C ALA A 177 -9.14 22.60 44.34
N GLN A 178 -10.45 22.36 44.39
CA GLN A 178 -11.45 23.37 44.70
C GLN A 178 -11.55 23.56 46.22
N ASP A 179 -11.35 24.78 46.72
CA ASP A 179 -11.33 25.11 48.16
C ASP A 179 -12.65 25.76 48.64
N ARG A 180 -13.43 26.31 47.69
CA ARG A 180 -14.74 26.90 47.93
C ARG A 180 -15.84 26.16 47.19
N SER A 181 -16.93 25.88 47.89
CA SER A 181 -18.09 25.26 47.27
C SER A 181 -18.73 26.22 46.26
N PHE A 182 -19.64 25.73 45.44
CA PHE A 182 -20.32 26.57 44.45
C PHE A 182 -21.18 27.68 45.08
N ASP A 183 -21.58 27.52 46.34
CA ASP A 183 -22.18 28.55 47.20
C ASP A 183 -21.16 29.42 47.95
N ALA A 184 -19.89 29.41 47.53
CA ALA A 184 -18.77 30.18 48.07
C ALA A 184 -18.34 29.88 49.53
N ALA A 185 -18.95 28.90 50.18
CA ALA A 185 -18.55 28.45 51.51
C ALA A 185 -17.16 27.77 51.47
N THR A 186 -16.35 28.01 52.50
CA THR A 186 -15.06 27.32 52.64
C THR A 186 -15.28 25.90 53.11
N PHE A 187 -14.71 24.92 52.42
CA PHE A 187 -14.82 23.52 52.82
C PHE A 187 -13.46 22.83 52.75
N ARG A 188 -13.00 22.30 53.89
CA ARG A 188 -11.63 21.77 54.06
C ARG A 188 -11.53 20.33 53.56
N LYS A 189 -11.53 20.13 52.23
CA LYS A 189 -11.25 18.82 51.65
C LYS A 189 -10.41 18.99 50.38
N HIS A 190 -9.11 18.75 50.45
CA HIS A 190 -8.17 19.06 49.35
C HIS A 190 -7.86 17.89 48.40
N GLN A 191 -8.56 16.74 48.50
CA GLN A 191 -8.17 15.55 47.74
C GLN A 191 -9.18 15.21 46.63
N GLY A 192 -8.71 15.22 45.38
CA GLY A 192 -9.42 14.70 44.20
C GLY A 192 -10.36 15.67 43.48
N PHE A 193 -11.23 15.11 42.63
CA PHE A 193 -12.27 15.83 41.89
C PHE A 193 -13.52 16.02 42.76
N GLN A 194 -13.79 17.26 43.13
CA GLN A 194 -14.87 17.57 44.08
C GLN A 194 -15.99 18.37 43.45
N GLY A 195 -15.62 19.35 42.60
CA GLY A 195 -16.53 20.08 41.73
C GLY A 195 -17.07 19.19 40.63
N ILE A 196 -18.39 19.12 40.50
CA ILE A 196 -19.09 18.59 39.33
C ILE A 196 -20.08 19.65 38.88
N LEU A 197 -19.93 20.08 37.63
CA LEU A 197 -20.77 21.06 36.95
C LEU A 197 -21.18 20.48 35.59
N PHE A 198 -22.45 20.63 35.23
CA PHE A 198 -22.96 20.25 33.91
C PHE A 198 -23.30 21.51 33.11
N ASN A 199 -22.88 21.56 31.86
CA ASN A 199 -23.21 22.61 30.91
C ASN A 199 -24.00 22.02 29.74
N GLY A 200 -25.06 22.71 29.34
CA GLY A 200 -25.79 22.47 28.11
C GLY A 200 -25.88 23.76 27.31
N THR A 201 -25.29 23.80 26.12
CA THR A 201 -25.24 25.01 25.29
C THR A 201 -25.74 24.77 23.88
N VAL A 202 -26.25 25.83 23.26
CA VAL A 202 -26.59 25.88 21.84
C VAL A 202 -25.88 27.09 21.24
N GLY A 203 -25.27 26.91 20.07
CA GLY A 203 -24.41 27.92 19.49
C GLY A 203 -24.25 27.81 17.99
N LEU A 204 -23.43 28.71 17.46
CA LEU A 204 -23.01 28.69 16.07
C LEU A 204 -21.51 28.44 16.00
N THR A 205 -21.12 27.61 15.05
CA THR A 205 -19.73 27.42 14.65
C THR A 205 -19.53 27.99 13.26
N VAL A 206 -18.55 28.88 13.12
CA VAL A 206 -18.17 29.53 11.86
C VAL A 206 -16.84 28.95 11.38
N TYR A 207 -16.80 28.45 10.15
CA TYR A 207 -15.63 27.86 9.53
C TYR A 207 -14.81 28.88 8.74
N LEU A 208 -13.52 28.98 9.07
CA LEU A 208 -12.59 29.96 8.52
C LEU A 208 -11.63 29.34 7.49
N GLY A 209 -11.41 30.05 6.38
CA GLY A 209 -10.39 29.71 5.38
C GLY A 209 -10.87 29.88 3.94
N LYS A 210 -9.99 29.68 2.97
CA LYS A 210 -10.28 29.92 1.54
C LYS A 210 -11.00 28.76 0.85
N ASN A 211 -10.92 27.55 1.41
CA ASN A 211 -11.44 26.34 0.78
C ASN A 211 -12.97 26.26 0.90
N VAL A 212 -13.60 25.42 0.08
CA VAL A 212 -15.07 25.33 0.02
C VAL A 212 -15.65 24.70 1.27
N LYS A 213 -15.04 23.62 1.78
CA LYS A 213 -15.53 22.85 2.93
C LYS A 213 -14.55 22.89 4.10
N HIS A 214 -15.07 22.75 5.31
CA HIS A 214 -14.29 22.52 6.52
C HIS A 214 -14.04 21.02 6.72
N ALA A 215 -12.96 20.69 7.43
CA ALA A 215 -12.55 19.33 7.80
C ALA A 215 -13.69 18.48 8.35
N ASP A 216 -14.64 19.08 9.08
CA ASP A 216 -15.78 18.37 9.67
C ASP A 216 -16.70 17.71 8.62
N TRP A 217 -16.69 18.22 7.39
CA TRP A 217 -17.61 17.86 6.31
C TRP A 217 -16.89 17.27 5.09
N VAL A 218 -15.62 16.87 5.24
CA VAL A 218 -14.81 16.26 4.19
C VAL A 218 -14.63 14.77 4.49
N ILE A 219 -14.79 13.96 3.46
CA ILE A 219 -14.57 12.51 3.52
C ILE A 219 -13.14 12.30 3.03
N ASP A 220 -12.33 11.64 3.85
CA ASP A 220 -10.98 11.26 3.46
C ASP A 220 -11.10 9.88 2.80
N ASN A 221 -10.86 9.80 1.50
CA ASN A 221 -11.09 8.62 0.68
C ASN A 221 -9.83 7.75 0.52
N GLU A 222 -8.77 7.99 1.30
CA GLU A 222 -7.51 7.23 1.25
C GLU A 222 -7.77 5.71 1.21
N ASP A 223 -8.55 5.18 2.17
CA ASP A 223 -8.84 3.74 2.25
C ASP A 223 -9.60 3.18 1.02
N ARG A 224 -10.37 4.02 0.31
CA ARG A 224 -11.15 3.58 -0.86
C ARG A 224 -10.31 3.56 -2.13
N LEU A 225 -9.34 4.46 -2.24
CA LEU A 225 -8.48 4.58 -3.41
C LEU A 225 -7.47 3.42 -3.45
N ASP A 226 -6.84 3.10 -2.32
CA ASP A 226 -5.90 1.98 -2.22
C ASP A 226 -6.55 0.64 -2.59
N GLY A 227 -7.82 0.45 -2.16
CA GLY A 227 -8.59 -0.74 -2.48
C GLY A 227 -9.04 -0.84 -3.94
N ILE A 228 -9.07 0.28 -4.68
CA ILE A 228 -9.35 0.31 -6.11
C ILE A 228 -8.06 0.07 -6.90
N ASP A 229 -6.96 0.72 -6.53
CA ASP A 229 -5.67 0.58 -7.21
C ASP A 229 -5.14 -0.85 -7.10
N ALA A 230 -5.31 -1.50 -5.93
CA ALA A 230 -4.98 -2.92 -5.76
C ALA A 230 -5.82 -3.83 -6.67
N LYS A 231 -7.09 -3.49 -6.93
CA LYS A 231 -7.95 -4.26 -7.86
C LYS A 231 -7.55 -4.04 -9.31
N ILE A 232 -7.19 -2.82 -9.68
CA ILE A 232 -6.71 -2.50 -11.03
C ILE A 232 -5.40 -3.23 -11.30
N ALA A 233 -4.43 -3.13 -10.40
CA ALA A 233 -3.16 -3.85 -10.52
C ALA A 233 -3.34 -5.38 -10.60
N ALA A 234 -4.31 -5.93 -9.86
CA ALA A 234 -4.63 -7.35 -9.94
C ALA A 234 -5.29 -7.76 -11.27
N ILE A 235 -6.05 -6.86 -11.91
CA ILE A 235 -6.63 -7.08 -13.24
C ILE A 235 -5.54 -6.94 -14.31
N GLU A 236 -4.72 -5.90 -14.25
CA GLU A 236 -3.62 -5.66 -15.20
C GLU A 236 -2.66 -6.84 -15.24
N ASN A 237 -2.25 -7.39 -14.09
CA ASN A 237 -1.41 -8.59 -14.05
C ASN A 237 -2.08 -9.83 -14.66
N LYS A 238 -3.41 -9.92 -14.65
CA LYS A 238 -4.13 -11.02 -15.30
C LYS A 238 -4.33 -10.81 -16.80
N MET A 239 -4.10 -9.61 -17.31
CA MET A 239 -4.24 -9.30 -18.74
C MET A 239 -2.88 -9.20 -19.44
N LEU A 240 -1.80 -9.55 -18.74
CA LEU A 240 -0.47 -9.61 -19.33
C LEU A 240 -0.41 -10.78 -20.33
N ASP A 241 0.05 -10.47 -21.53
CA ASP A 241 0.34 -11.39 -22.64
C ASP A 241 1.77 -11.07 -23.07
N THR A 242 2.72 -11.85 -22.57
CA THR A 242 4.15 -11.56 -22.64
C THR A 242 4.72 -11.80 -24.04
N ASP A 243 4.25 -12.83 -24.74
CA ASP A 243 4.71 -13.19 -26.09
C ASP A 243 3.82 -12.64 -27.21
N ASN A 244 2.72 -11.97 -26.86
CA ASN A 244 1.78 -11.30 -27.77
C ASN A 244 1.18 -12.25 -28.80
N ASP A 245 0.87 -13.48 -28.39
CA ASP A 245 0.19 -14.47 -29.21
C ASP A 245 -1.36 -14.34 -29.13
N GLY A 246 -1.86 -13.47 -28.23
CA GLY A 246 -3.28 -13.21 -28.01
C GLY A 246 -3.87 -13.97 -26.82
N VAL A 247 -3.07 -14.73 -26.06
CA VAL A 247 -3.47 -15.46 -24.86
C VAL A 247 -2.73 -14.90 -23.65
N ALA A 248 -3.47 -14.50 -22.61
CA ALA A 248 -2.85 -14.00 -21.40
C ALA A 248 -2.00 -15.08 -20.71
N ASP A 249 -0.86 -14.69 -20.11
CA ASP A 249 0.15 -15.56 -19.50
C ASP A 249 -0.42 -16.59 -18.51
N TYR A 250 -1.50 -16.25 -17.81
CA TYR A 250 -2.13 -17.14 -16.84
C TYR A 250 -2.95 -18.29 -17.47
N LEU A 251 -3.28 -18.18 -18.76
CA LEU A 251 -3.97 -19.18 -19.58
C LEU A 251 -3.05 -19.86 -20.59
N ASP A 252 -1.89 -19.28 -20.85
CA ASP A 252 -0.92 -19.73 -21.83
C ASP A 252 -0.10 -20.94 -21.33
N GLN A 253 -0.03 -21.97 -22.17
CA GLN A 253 0.72 -23.19 -21.94
C GLN A 253 2.08 -23.21 -22.65
N GLU A 254 2.28 -22.41 -23.69
CA GLU A 254 3.56 -22.25 -24.39
C GLU A 254 4.06 -20.79 -24.27
N PRO A 255 4.66 -20.41 -23.12
CA PRO A 255 4.95 -19.03 -22.74
C PRO A 255 6.05 -18.28 -23.54
N ASN A 256 6.32 -18.70 -24.77
CA ASN A 256 7.29 -18.08 -25.70
C ASN A 256 6.93 -18.40 -27.16
N THR A 257 5.66 -18.36 -27.51
CA THR A 257 5.25 -18.57 -28.90
C THR A 257 5.77 -17.40 -29.77
N ALA A 258 6.05 -17.66 -31.04
CA ALA A 258 6.46 -16.59 -31.95
C ALA A 258 5.37 -15.52 -32.02
N ALA A 259 5.75 -14.24 -31.88
CA ALA A 259 4.79 -13.13 -31.90
C ALA A 259 3.90 -13.16 -33.16
N GLY A 260 2.59 -13.21 -32.97
CA GLY A 260 1.59 -13.32 -34.04
C GLY A 260 1.37 -14.74 -34.61
N ALA A 261 1.90 -15.77 -33.95
CA ALA A 261 1.59 -17.16 -34.28
C ALA A 261 0.10 -17.48 -34.08
N LEU A 262 -0.38 -18.48 -34.81
CA LEU A 262 -1.71 -19.02 -34.61
C LEU A 262 -1.69 -20.03 -33.46
N VAL A 263 -2.21 -19.61 -32.31
CA VAL A 263 -2.38 -20.46 -31.14
C VAL A 263 -3.85 -20.82 -30.90
N ASN A 264 -4.06 -21.92 -30.17
CA ASN A 264 -5.40 -22.27 -29.70
C ASN A 264 -5.78 -21.48 -28.42
N THR A 265 -6.95 -21.76 -27.85
CA THR A 265 -7.47 -21.05 -26.65
C THR A 265 -6.64 -21.25 -25.36
N LYS A 266 -5.54 -22.01 -25.43
CA LYS A 266 -4.61 -22.27 -24.33
C LYS A 266 -3.19 -21.82 -24.65
N GLY A 267 -2.98 -21.01 -25.69
CA GLY A 267 -1.65 -20.52 -26.08
C GLY A 267 -0.74 -21.59 -26.66
N VAL A 268 -1.28 -22.71 -27.15
CA VAL A 268 -0.47 -23.76 -27.79
C VAL A 268 -0.51 -23.57 -29.30
N SER A 269 0.66 -23.60 -29.92
CA SER A 269 0.87 -23.50 -31.37
C SER A 269 0.12 -24.57 -32.15
N VAL A 270 -0.44 -24.20 -33.32
CA VAL A 270 -1.16 -25.15 -34.19
C VAL A 270 -0.18 -26.01 -35.00
N ASP A 271 -0.32 -27.33 -34.90
CA ASP A 271 0.33 -28.35 -35.74
C ASP A 271 -0.78 -29.19 -36.40
N ALA A 272 -1.18 -28.84 -37.62
CA ALA A 272 -2.31 -29.48 -38.30
C ALA A 272 -1.96 -30.87 -38.84
N ASN A 273 -0.69 -31.12 -39.17
CA ASN A 273 -0.24 -32.35 -39.82
C ASN A 273 0.36 -33.37 -38.82
N ASN A 274 0.41 -33.03 -37.53
CA ASN A 274 0.93 -33.84 -36.43
C ASN A 274 2.36 -34.32 -36.66
N ASN A 275 3.20 -33.49 -37.28
CA ASN A 275 4.60 -33.82 -37.54
C ASN A 275 5.55 -33.32 -36.43
N ASN A 276 5.00 -32.81 -35.32
CA ASN A 276 5.73 -32.22 -34.19
C ASN A 276 6.47 -30.92 -34.53
N VAL A 277 6.11 -30.26 -35.64
CA VAL A 277 6.60 -28.94 -36.02
C VAL A 277 5.39 -28.03 -36.18
N PRO A 278 5.29 -26.93 -35.42
CA PRO A 278 4.20 -25.96 -35.61
C PRO A 278 4.13 -25.45 -37.04
N ASP A 279 2.92 -25.26 -37.56
CA ASP A 279 2.67 -24.89 -38.95
C ASP A 279 3.35 -23.55 -39.31
N ASP A 280 3.42 -22.60 -38.36
CA ASP A 280 4.07 -21.30 -38.57
C ASP A 280 5.59 -21.43 -38.76
N VAL A 281 6.21 -22.35 -38.01
CA VAL A 281 7.63 -22.69 -38.15
C VAL A 281 7.86 -23.42 -39.46
N GLU A 282 7.00 -24.38 -39.82
CA GLU A 282 7.06 -25.10 -41.09
C GLU A 282 6.97 -24.13 -42.29
N ASN A 283 6.02 -23.20 -42.26
CA ASN A 283 5.86 -22.18 -43.29
C ASN A 283 7.11 -21.30 -43.44
N TYR A 284 7.71 -20.86 -42.33
CA TYR A 284 8.95 -20.09 -42.36
C TYR A 284 10.11 -20.89 -42.98
N ILE A 285 10.22 -22.18 -42.64
CA ILE A 285 11.24 -23.07 -43.18
C ILE A 285 11.03 -23.27 -44.69
N MET A 286 9.81 -23.58 -45.11
CA MET A 286 9.47 -23.80 -46.52
C MET A 286 9.75 -22.56 -47.37
N LYS A 287 9.31 -21.38 -46.89
CA LYS A 287 9.52 -20.12 -47.60
C LYS A 287 10.99 -19.77 -47.80
N ASN A 288 11.83 -20.01 -46.79
CA ASN A 288 13.21 -19.54 -46.80
C ASN A 288 14.23 -20.60 -47.26
N TYR A 289 13.88 -21.89 -47.19
CA TYR A 289 14.85 -22.98 -47.40
C TYR A 289 14.44 -24.01 -48.45
N THR A 290 13.18 -24.06 -48.91
CA THR A 290 12.74 -25.12 -49.84
C THR A 290 12.47 -24.67 -51.27
N SER A 291 13.07 -23.58 -51.75
CA SER A 291 12.85 -23.11 -53.13
C SER A 291 14.14 -22.84 -53.91
N LYS A 292 14.73 -23.91 -54.51
CA LYS A 292 15.49 -23.85 -55.79
C LYS A 292 15.84 -25.23 -56.40
N THR A 293 14.89 -26.17 -56.45
CA THR A 293 14.97 -27.31 -57.38
C THR A 293 13.58 -27.79 -57.74
N ASP A 294 13.24 -27.78 -59.04
CA ASP A 294 12.00 -28.27 -59.68
C ASP A 294 11.85 -29.81 -59.65
N LYS A 295 12.23 -30.40 -58.53
CA LYS A 295 11.72 -31.68 -58.11
C LYS A 295 11.28 -31.41 -56.69
N SER A 296 10.05 -31.77 -56.33
CA SER A 296 9.86 -32.28 -54.99
C SER A 296 10.46 -33.68 -54.99
N PRO A 297 11.73 -33.92 -54.61
CA PRO A 297 11.91 -35.04 -53.75
C PRO A 297 11.29 -34.58 -52.42
N MET A 298 10.43 -35.41 -51.85
CA MET A 298 10.68 -35.75 -50.46
C MET A 298 12.18 -36.10 -50.39
N LEU A 299 13.04 -35.10 -50.15
CA LEU A 299 14.34 -35.36 -49.56
C LEU A 299 13.96 -36.18 -48.35
N SER A 300 14.36 -37.45 -48.33
CA SER A 300 14.20 -38.29 -47.15
C SER A 300 14.45 -37.40 -45.95
N ASN A 301 13.50 -37.30 -44.99
CA ASN A 301 13.55 -36.32 -43.89
C ASN A 301 14.98 -36.15 -43.32
N ASN A 302 15.73 -37.24 -43.34
CA ASN A 302 17.16 -37.34 -43.08
C ASN A 302 18.12 -36.36 -43.78
N GLU A 303 18.02 -36.13 -45.10
CA GLU A 303 18.96 -35.25 -45.83
C GLU A 303 18.71 -33.78 -45.51
N LEU A 304 17.44 -33.39 -45.42
CA LEU A 304 17.05 -32.05 -44.96
C LEU A 304 17.50 -31.82 -43.53
N ILE A 305 17.21 -32.77 -42.62
CA ILE A 305 17.64 -32.71 -41.22
C ILE A 305 19.17 -32.65 -41.12
N LYS A 306 19.90 -33.46 -41.91
CA LYS A 306 21.37 -33.39 -41.99
C LYS A 306 21.85 -32.01 -42.42
N SER A 307 21.18 -31.38 -43.38
CA SER A 307 21.53 -30.03 -43.84
C SER A 307 21.30 -28.96 -42.75
N LEU A 308 20.20 -29.06 -41.98
CA LEU A 308 19.89 -28.13 -40.89
C LEU A 308 20.87 -28.27 -39.73
N ILE A 309 21.23 -29.51 -39.38
CA ILE A 309 22.26 -29.80 -38.38
C ILE A 309 23.59 -29.19 -38.84
N ASN A 310 24.02 -29.51 -40.06
CA ASN A 310 25.31 -29.06 -40.59
C ASN A 310 25.36 -27.54 -40.86
N GLY A 311 24.20 -26.90 -41.06
CA GLY A 311 24.04 -25.45 -41.17
C GLY A 311 24.12 -24.71 -39.83
N GLY A 312 24.20 -25.42 -38.70
CA GLY A 312 24.34 -24.82 -37.38
C GLY A 312 23.02 -24.34 -36.76
N TYR A 313 21.87 -24.71 -37.32
CA TYR A 313 20.55 -24.38 -36.78
C TYR A 313 20.24 -25.17 -35.49
N VAL A 314 20.90 -26.31 -35.31
CA VAL A 314 20.84 -27.12 -34.09
C VAL A 314 22.05 -26.81 -33.24
N ALA A 315 21.84 -26.18 -32.08
CA ALA A 315 22.90 -25.79 -31.17
C ALA A 315 22.49 -25.94 -29.70
N THR A 316 23.49 -26.05 -28.83
CA THR A 316 23.33 -26.06 -27.37
C THR A 316 24.07 -24.87 -26.78
N TYR A 317 23.39 -24.03 -26.02
CA TYR A 317 23.96 -22.81 -25.44
C TYR A 317 24.42 -22.98 -23.99
N PHE A 318 25.32 -22.09 -23.58
CA PHE A 318 25.98 -22.11 -22.29
C PHE A 318 26.05 -20.70 -21.69
N ASP A 319 25.95 -20.62 -20.36
CA ASP A 319 26.22 -19.38 -19.65
C ASP A 319 27.71 -19.01 -19.74
N PHE A 320 27.99 -17.74 -19.43
CA PHE A 320 29.35 -17.22 -19.31
C PHE A 320 30.17 -18.08 -18.36
N ASN A 321 31.38 -18.44 -18.81
CA ASN A 321 32.35 -19.24 -18.06
C ASN A 321 31.84 -20.63 -17.57
N LYS A 322 30.76 -21.16 -18.16
CA LYS A 322 30.22 -22.50 -17.82
C LYS A 322 30.39 -23.49 -18.97
N SER A 323 30.57 -24.75 -18.61
CA SER A 323 30.61 -25.91 -19.51
C SER A 323 29.40 -26.84 -19.37
N THR A 324 28.44 -26.49 -18.50
CA THR A 324 27.17 -27.21 -18.36
C THR A 324 26.10 -26.50 -19.19
N PRO A 325 25.35 -27.20 -20.05
CA PRO A 325 24.26 -26.61 -20.83
C PRO A 325 23.20 -25.97 -19.95
N THR A 326 22.54 -24.92 -20.44
CA THR A 326 21.34 -24.35 -19.82
C THR A 326 20.13 -25.27 -20.00
N ASN A 327 19.17 -25.23 -19.07
CA ASN A 327 17.99 -26.11 -19.10
C ASN A 327 17.17 -25.96 -20.38
N VAL A 328 17.05 -24.75 -20.92
CA VAL A 328 16.32 -24.46 -22.17
C VAL A 328 17.07 -24.94 -23.41
N SER A 329 18.35 -25.28 -23.31
CA SER A 329 19.20 -25.61 -24.47
C SER A 329 19.49 -27.10 -24.62
N THR A 330 18.84 -27.95 -23.83
CA THR A 330 18.93 -29.41 -23.97
C THR A 330 18.19 -29.95 -25.20
N GLU A 331 17.28 -29.16 -25.77
CA GLU A 331 16.55 -29.50 -27.01
C GLU A 331 17.49 -29.81 -28.18
N GLY A 332 18.56 -29.03 -28.35
CA GLY A 332 19.56 -29.30 -29.39
C GLY A 332 20.30 -30.64 -29.18
N ILE A 333 20.48 -31.08 -27.94
CA ILE A 333 21.08 -32.39 -27.64
C ILE A 333 20.08 -33.51 -27.94
N ASP A 334 18.81 -33.33 -27.58
CA ASP A 334 17.76 -34.31 -27.80
C ASP A 334 17.47 -34.51 -29.29
N PHE A 335 17.50 -33.43 -30.07
CA PHE A 335 17.39 -33.47 -31.52
C PHE A 335 18.49 -34.33 -32.15
N ILE A 336 19.75 -34.13 -31.73
CA ILE A 336 20.89 -34.92 -32.22
C ILE A 336 20.81 -36.38 -31.75
N LEU A 337 20.39 -36.61 -30.50
CA LEU A 337 20.17 -37.96 -29.98
C LEU A 337 19.15 -38.73 -30.82
N THR A 338 18.02 -38.10 -31.12
CA THR A 338 16.96 -38.65 -31.97
C THR A 338 17.48 -38.94 -33.38
N TYR A 339 18.22 -38.00 -33.97
CA TYR A 339 18.85 -38.20 -35.28
C TYR A 339 19.79 -39.42 -35.30
N LEU A 340 20.68 -39.55 -34.30
CA LEU A 340 21.66 -40.65 -34.23
C LEU A 340 21.02 -42.01 -33.96
N ARG A 341 19.87 -42.05 -33.26
CA ARG A 341 19.09 -43.28 -33.05
C ARG A 341 18.40 -43.73 -34.33
N ASN A 342 17.84 -42.79 -35.08
CA ASN A 342 17.20 -43.05 -36.38
C ASN A 342 18.23 -43.33 -37.49
N ASN A 343 19.50 -43.00 -37.26
CA ASN A 343 20.60 -43.20 -38.20
C ASN A 343 21.76 -43.98 -37.58
N PRO A 344 21.67 -45.31 -37.40
CA PRO A 344 22.68 -46.08 -36.68
C PRO A 344 24.11 -45.99 -37.25
N THR A 345 24.26 -45.71 -38.54
CA THR A 345 25.55 -45.59 -39.24
C THR A 345 26.14 -44.18 -39.23
N ALA A 346 25.37 -43.16 -38.85
CA ALA A 346 25.84 -41.77 -38.87
C ALA A 346 26.80 -41.48 -37.70
N SER A 347 27.79 -40.63 -37.92
CA SER A 347 28.67 -40.10 -36.88
C SER A 347 28.58 -38.57 -36.83
N VAL A 348 28.88 -37.99 -35.68
CA VAL A 348 28.76 -36.55 -35.45
C VAL A 348 30.06 -35.97 -34.88
N ASP A 349 30.47 -34.84 -35.44
CA ASP A 349 31.42 -33.93 -34.82
C ASP A 349 30.65 -32.98 -33.90
N ILE A 350 31.05 -32.95 -32.63
CA ILE A 350 30.53 -32.06 -31.59
C ILE A 350 31.53 -30.93 -31.44
N ILE A 351 31.17 -29.75 -31.92
CA ILE A 351 32.07 -28.61 -32.07
C ILE A 351 31.73 -27.58 -31.01
N GLY A 352 32.63 -27.36 -30.05
CA GLY A 352 32.44 -26.39 -28.98
C GLY A 352 33.04 -25.04 -29.33
N HIS A 353 32.35 -23.97 -28.94
CA HIS A 353 32.74 -22.58 -29.14
C HIS A 353 32.73 -21.82 -27.81
N ALA A 354 33.59 -20.81 -27.69
CA ALA A 354 33.66 -19.86 -26.59
C ALA A 354 33.51 -18.42 -27.12
N ASP A 355 33.12 -17.50 -26.25
CA ASP A 355 33.20 -16.08 -26.61
C ASP A 355 34.67 -15.61 -26.54
N GLU A 356 34.94 -14.45 -27.11
CA GLU A 356 36.27 -13.88 -27.22
C GLU A 356 36.73 -13.10 -25.96
N ILE A 357 36.04 -13.28 -24.83
CA ILE A 357 36.40 -12.64 -23.57
C ILE A 357 37.35 -13.54 -22.80
N GLY A 358 38.53 -13.01 -22.46
CA GLY A 358 39.56 -13.70 -21.70
C GLY A 358 40.77 -14.09 -22.54
N ARG A 359 41.50 -15.11 -22.10
CA ARG A 359 42.70 -15.60 -22.80
C ARG A 359 42.31 -16.72 -23.76
N SER A 360 42.80 -16.68 -25.00
CA SER A 360 42.57 -17.74 -25.99
C SER A 360 42.86 -19.15 -25.47
N ALA A 361 43.98 -19.38 -24.79
CA ALA A 361 44.29 -20.70 -24.20
C ALA A 361 43.28 -21.18 -23.14
N TYR A 362 42.54 -20.26 -22.51
CA TYR A 362 41.44 -20.59 -21.61
C TYR A 362 40.17 -20.95 -22.39
N ASN A 363 39.84 -20.17 -23.42
CA ASN A 363 38.68 -20.37 -24.27
C ASN A 363 38.78 -21.65 -25.12
N ASP A 364 39.99 -22.06 -25.51
CA ASP A 364 40.24 -23.37 -26.12
C ASP A 364 39.90 -24.52 -25.15
N LYS A 365 40.28 -24.40 -23.88
CA LYS A 365 39.94 -25.39 -22.85
C LYS A 365 38.45 -25.40 -22.56
N LEU A 366 37.81 -24.24 -22.49
CA LEU A 366 36.39 -24.10 -22.19
C LEU A 366 35.52 -24.63 -23.33
N SER A 367 35.85 -24.32 -24.58
CA SER A 367 35.16 -24.83 -25.77
C SER A 367 35.25 -26.36 -25.86
N ASN A 368 36.44 -26.94 -25.61
CA ASN A 368 36.63 -28.39 -25.50
C ASN A 368 35.78 -28.99 -24.37
N ALA A 369 35.78 -28.35 -23.19
CA ALA A 369 35.01 -28.83 -22.03
C ALA A 369 33.50 -28.85 -22.30
N ARG A 370 32.97 -27.86 -23.04
CA ARG A 370 31.56 -27.81 -23.49
C ARG A 370 31.23 -28.98 -24.41
N ALA A 371 32.02 -29.18 -25.45
CA ALA A 371 31.80 -30.28 -26.39
C ALA A 371 31.96 -31.66 -25.72
N ALA A 372 32.94 -31.81 -24.82
CA ALA A 372 33.10 -33.02 -24.01
C ALA A 372 31.92 -33.27 -23.08
N LYS A 373 31.32 -32.21 -22.51
CA LYS A 373 30.11 -32.33 -21.68
C LYS A 373 28.94 -32.84 -22.51
N VAL A 374 28.71 -32.29 -23.70
CA VAL A 374 27.66 -32.76 -24.62
C VAL A 374 27.90 -34.22 -25.03
N LYS A 375 29.14 -34.59 -25.37
CA LYS A 375 29.52 -36.00 -25.62
C LYS A 375 29.15 -36.89 -24.43
N SER A 376 29.46 -36.47 -23.20
CA SER A 376 29.14 -37.26 -21.99
C SER A 376 27.64 -37.48 -21.81
N ILE A 377 26.80 -36.53 -22.22
CA ILE A 377 25.34 -36.65 -22.16
C ILE A 377 24.86 -37.69 -23.19
N LEU A 378 25.36 -37.62 -24.43
CA LEU A 378 25.01 -38.58 -25.48
C LEU A 378 25.49 -40.01 -25.16
N LEU A 379 26.67 -40.16 -24.54
CA LEU A 379 27.15 -41.45 -24.05
C LEU A 379 26.23 -42.03 -22.97
N LYS A 380 25.79 -41.21 -22.00
CA LYS A 380 24.81 -41.62 -20.98
C LYS A 380 23.46 -41.98 -21.58
N ALA A 381 23.11 -41.42 -22.73
CA ALA A 381 21.93 -41.76 -23.51
C ALA A 381 22.11 -42.99 -24.42
N ASN A 382 23.21 -43.73 -24.23
CA ASN A 382 23.55 -45.00 -24.90
C ASN A 382 23.92 -44.87 -26.38
N VAL A 383 24.49 -43.73 -26.80
CA VAL A 383 25.10 -43.59 -28.12
C VAL A 383 26.54 -44.11 -28.09
N ASP A 384 26.92 -44.92 -29.09
CA ASP A 384 28.26 -45.49 -29.19
C ASP A 384 29.36 -44.41 -29.25
N ALA A 385 30.41 -44.57 -28.45
CA ALA A 385 31.50 -43.60 -28.35
C ALA A 385 32.28 -43.39 -29.65
N SER A 386 32.35 -44.41 -30.53
CA SER A 386 32.99 -44.33 -31.84
C SER A 386 32.28 -43.38 -32.80
N ARG A 387 31.01 -43.09 -32.55
CA ARG A 387 30.18 -42.19 -33.38
C ARG A 387 30.27 -40.72 -32.98
N LEU A 388 30.95 -40.43 -31.87
CA LEU A 388 30.99 -39.09 -31.26
C LEU A 388 32.41 -38.55 -31.24
N ASN A 389 32.69 -37.58 -32.11
CA ASN A 389 33.97 -36.89 -32.15
C ASN A 389 33.87 -35.50 -31.52
N VAL A 390 34.88 -35.09 -30.74
CA VAL A 390 34.90 -33.79 -30.06
C VAL A 390 35.89 -32.87 -30.78
N ILE A 391 35.45 -31.67 -31.12
CA ILE A 391 36.27 -30.64 -31.76
C ILE A 391 36.18 -29.36 -30.91
N ALA A 392 37.33 -28.83 -30.54
CA ALA A 392 37.44 -27.52 -29.90
C ALA A 392 37.66 -26.46 -30.99
N ALA A 393 36.67 -25.60 -31.23
CA ALA A 393 36.80 -24.52 -32.19
C ALA A 393 37.44 -23.25 -31.57
N GLY A 394 37.55 -23.21 -30.24
CA GLY A 394 38.11 -22.05 -29.54
C GLY A 394 37.12 -20.90 -29.48
N GLU A 395 37.63 -19.69 -29.68
CA GLU A 395 36.85 -18.44 -29.68
C GLU A 395 36.11 -18.26 -31.01
N ASP A 396 34.82 -17.89 -30.93
CA ASP A 396 34.00 -17.50 -32.07
C ASP A 396 33.85 -15.97 -32.08
N ASN A 397 34.48 -15.33 -33.07
CA ASN A 397 34.55 -13.88 -33.25
C ASN A 397 33.56 -13.36 -34.31
N SER A 398 32.52 -14.13 -34.63
CA SER A 398 31.49 -13.75 -35.62
C SER A 398 30.48 -12.72 -35.12
N VAL A 399 30.55 -12.32 -33.85
CA VAL A 399 29.64 -11.36 -33.22
C VAL A 399 30.38 -10.15 -32.66
N ASP A 400 29.64 -9.08 -32.39
CA ASP A 400 30.19 -7.90 -31.73
C ASP A 400 30.67 -8.22 -30.31
N LYS A 401 31.97 -7.99 -30.07
CA LYS A 401 32.65 -8.19 -28.79
C LYS A 401 31.98 -7.47 -27.65
N ASP A 402 31.50 -6.25 -27.88
CA ASP A 402 31.05 -5.37 -26.81
C ASP A 402 29.60 -5.66 -26.39
N SER A 403 28.82 -6.29 -27.26
CA SER A 403 27.43 -6.67 -26.98
C SER A 403 27.30 -7.95 -26.15
N GLU A 404 26.85 -7.83 -24.90
CA GLU A 404 26.63 -8.98 -24.02
C GLU A 404 25.62 -9.99 -24.58
N LEU A 405 24.56 -9.48 -25.22
CA LEU A 405 23.54 -10.30 -25.87
C LEU A 405 24.14 -11.07 -27.06
N ALA A 406 24.95 -10.41 -27.89
CA ALA A 406 25.58 -11.05 -29.05
C ALA A 406 26.56 -12.16 -28.62
N ARG A 407 27.37 -11.91 -27.58
CA ARG A 407 28.27 -12.93 -27.00
C ARG A 407 27.54 -14.17 -26.50
N LYS A 408 26.28 -14.05 -26.05
CA LYS A 408 25.48 -15.20 -25.62
C LYS A 408 25.21 -16.19 -26.77
N LEU A 409 25.11 -15.70 -28.01
CA LEU A 409 24.81 -16.52 -29.20
C LEU A 409 25.99 -17.36 -29.68
N VAL A 410 27.22 -17.03 -29.28
CA VAL A 410 28.45 -17.74 -29.68
C VAL A 410 29.00 -18.64 -28.57
N ARG A 411 28.47 -18.53 -27.36
CA ARG A 411 28.72 -19.49 -26.27
C ARG A 411 27.91 -20.78 -26.49
N LYS A 412 28.27 -21.56 -27.51
CA LYS A 412 27.48 -22.71 -27.96
C LYS A 412 28.30 -23.93 -28.34
N VAL A 413 27.60 -25.05 -28.49
CA VAL A 413 28.06 -26.25 -29.20
C VAL A 413 27.19 -26.43 -30.43
N THR A 414 27.83 -26.64 -31.58
CA THR A 414 27.18 -26.97 -32.86
C THR A 414 27.55 -28.39 -33.28
N PHE A 415 26.79 -28.97 -34.19
CA PHE A 415 26.96 -30.35 -34.61
C PHE A 415 27.21 -30.45 -36.11
N ARG A 416 28.00 -31.44 -36.53
CA ARG A 416 28.20 -31.76 -37.95
C ARG A 416 28.14 -33.26 -38.16
N ILE A 417 27.13 -33.72 -38.87
CA ILE A 417 26.95 -35.11 -39.28
C ILE A 417 27.88 -35.42 -40.46
N LYS A 418 28.64 -36.52 -40.34
CA LYS A 418 29.50 -37.04 -41.41
C LYS A 418 28.70 -37.80 -42.46
#